data_AF-A0A2A5J058-F1
#
_entry.id   AF-A0A2A5J058-F1
#
_cell.length_a   1.000
_cell.length_b   1.000
_cell.length_c   1.000
_cell.angle_alpha   90.00
_cell.angle_beta   90.00
_cell.angle_gamma   90.00
#
_symmetry.space_group_name_H-M   'P 1'
#
loop_
_entity.id
_entity.type
_entity.pdbx_description
1 polymer ?
#
loop_
_entity_poly.entity_id
_entity_poly.type
_entity_poly.pdbx_seq_one_letter_code
_entity_poly.pdbx_strand_id
1 'polypeptide(L)'
;MNEYLWNLDIEELPCGWENIYQEALVDFPDGKTFKETMNGPDDIYEFFSNPVKYKELLIQLFNFHKSKAQKLFESNDLLTDRKAISDLIKHDMALDHLVSTWVSTEKTLDSFDPNTVERDIFDPEWYFSNDDFNQSKGYSKLRFIQF
;
A
#
# COMPACT_ATOMS: atom_id res chain seq x y z
N MET A 1 11.54 13.79 13.20
CA MET A 1 10.19 13.48 13.70
C MET A 1 9.29 13.51 12.49
N ASN A 2 8.59 12.41 12.18
CA ASN A 2 7.81 12.33 10.94
C ASN A 2 6.46 13.02 11.18
N GLU A 3 6.20 14.09 10.45
CA GLU A 3 4.95 14.88 10.57
C GLU A 3 3.83 14.37 9.66
N TYR A 4 4.20 13.74 8.53
CA TYR A 4 3.26 13.28 7.50
C TYR A 4 3.70 11.93 6.93
N LEU A 5 2.78 11.21 6.26
CA LEU A 5 3.09 9.93 5.61
C LEU A 5 4.23 10.03 4.59
N TRP A 6 4.29 11.13 3.82
CA TRP A 6 5.39 11.37 2.87
C TRP A 6 6.75 11.69 3.53
N ASN A 7 6.81 11.81 4.85
CA ASN A 7 8.08 11.92 5.57
C ASN A 7 8.64 10.55 5.99
N LEU A 8 7.87 9.46 5.80
CA LEU A 8 8.34 8.10 6.08
C LEU A 8 9.32 7.61 5.01
N ASP A 9 10.19 6.70 5.42
CA ASP A 9 10.85 5.75 4.52
C ASP A 9 10.15 4.40 4.69
N ILE A 10 9.50 3.90 3.64
CA ILE A 10 8.72 2.66 3.71
C ILE A 10 9.62 1.45 3.99
N GLU A 11 10.89 1.50 3.57
CA GLU A 11 11.84 0.41 3.76
C GLU A 11 12.37 0.33 5.20
N GLU A 12 12.24 1.42 5.98
CA GLU A 12 12.53 1.44 7.42
C GLU A 12 11.34 0.92 8.27
N LEU A 13 10.16 0.76 7.67
CA LEU A 13 8.99 0.23 8.37
C LEU A 13 9.02 -1.30 8.41
N PRO A 14 8.52 -1.92 9.49
CA PRO A 14 8.38 -3.38 9.54
C PRO A 14 7.42 -3.86 8.44
N CYS A 15 7.92 -4.73 7.57
CA CYS A 15 7.11 -5.40 6.56
C CYS A 15 6.31 -6.54 7.21
N GLY A 16 4.98 -6.44 7.22
CA GLY A 16 4.09 -7.37 7.93
C GLY A 16 4.09 -8.79 7.35
N TRP A 17 4.56 -8.94 6.10
CA TRP A 17 4.62 -10.20 5.35
C TRP A 17 6.05 -10.55 4.93
N GLU A 18 7.06 -10.09 5.67
CA GLU A 18 8.48 -10.32 5.37
C GLU A 18 8.82 -11.81 5.22
N ASN A 19 8.24 -12.69 6.02
CA ASN A 19 8.47 -14.13 5.92
C ASN A 19 8.03 -14.69 4.56
N ILE A 20 6.85 -14.27 4.06
CA ILE A 20 6.34 -14.69 2.74
C ILE A 20 7.28 -14.20 1.63
N TYR A 21 7.77 -12.96 1.75
CA TYR A 21 8.75 -12.41 0.82
C TYR A 21 10.05 -13.24 0.80
N GLN A 22 10.61 -13.58 1.95
CA GLN A 22 11.85 -14.36 2.04
C GLN A 22 11.69 -15.78 1.50
N GLU A 23 10.56 -16.43 1.76
CA GLU A 23 10.23 -17.73 1.17
C GLU A 23 10.12 -17.65 -0.36
N ALA A 24 9.37 -16.67 -0.88
CA ALA A 24 9.22 -16.47 -2.31
C ALA A 24 10.54 -16.14 -3.01
N LEU A 25 11.43 -15.40 -2.36
CA LEU A 25 12.76 -15.06 -2.88
C LEU A 25 13.61 -16.30 -3.18
N VAL A 26 13.41 -17.39 -2.44
CA VAL A 26 14.11 -18.66 -2.62
C VAL A 26 13.35 -19.59 -3.58
N ASP A 27 12.04 -19.72 -3.38
CA ASP A 27 11.26 -20.80 -4.01
C ASP A 27 10.63 -20.40 -5.35
N PHE A 28 10.24 -19.13 -5.53
CA PHE A 28 9.58 -18.63 -6.74
C PHE A 28 9.81 -17.11 -6.96
N PRO A 29 11.06 -16.67 -7.17
CA PRO A 29 11.39 -15.24 -7.24
C PRO A 29 10.72 -14.50 -8.41
N ASP A 30 10.41 -15.22 -9.50
CA ASP A 30 9.70 -14.67 -10.67
C ASP A 30 8.17 -14.81 -10.57
N GLY A 31 7.67 -15.27 -9.42
CA GLY A 31 6.26 -15.57 -9.18
C GLY A 31 5.85 -16.98 -9.61
N LYS A 32 4.68 -17.40 -9.14
CA LYS A 32 4.13 -18.73 -9.41
C LYS A 32 2.61 -18.72 -9.36
N THR A 33 2.01 -19.56 -10.19
CA THR A 33 0.58 -19.86 -10.12
C THR A 33 0.32 -20.99 -9.13
N PHE A 34 -0.56 -20.74 -8.19
CA PHE A 34 -1.00 -21.69 -7.17
C PHE A 34 -2.41 -22.16 -7.48
N LYS A 35 -2.74 -23.36 -6.98
CA LYS A 35 -4.07 -23.95 -7.08
C LYS A 35 -4.47 -24.44 -5.69
N GLU A 36 -5.59 -23.95 -5.19
CA GLU A 36 -6.14 -24.33 -3.90
C GLU A 36 -7.54 -24.90 -4.08
N THR A 37 -7.86 -25.91 -3.28
CA THR A 37 -9.18 -26.54 -3.27
C THR A 37 -10.02 -25.88 -2.18
N MET A 38 -11.09 -25.17 -2.53
CA MET A 38 -11.87 -24.42 -1.56
C MET A 38 -12.95 -25.27 -0.86
N ASN A 39 -13.96 -25.74 -1.60
CA ASN A 39 -15.12 -26.43 -1.01
C ASN A 39 -15.26 -27.92 -1.40
N GLY A 40 -14.30 -28.49 -2.13
CA GLY A 40 -14.34 -29.89 -2.58
C GLY A 40 -13.41 -30.12 -3.77
N PRO A 41 -13.14 -31.39 -4.15
CA PRO A 41 -12.09 -31.74 -5.11
C PRO A 41 -12.25 -31.11 -6.51
N ASP A 42 -13.45 -30.67 -6.86
CA ASP A 42 -13.76 -30.02 -8.14
C ASP A 42 -13.76 -28.48 -8.07
N ASP A 43 -13.66 -27.89 -6.87
CA ASP A 43 -13.67 -26.45 -6.64
C ASP A 43 -12.23 -25.92 -6.49
N ILE A 44 -11.57 -25.73 -7.63
CA ILE A 44 -10.17 -25.29 -7.73
C ILE A 44 -10.12 -23.77 -7.94
N TYR A 45 -9.61 -23.06 -6.95
CA TYR A 45 -9.23 -21.66 -7.04
C TYR A 45 -7.78 -21.55 -7.54
N GLU A 46 -7.56 -20.79 -8.62
CA GLU A 46 -6.23 -20.58 -9.20
C GLU A 46 -5.87 -19.10 -9.12
N PHE A 47 -4.68 -18.81 -8.59
CA PHE A 47 -4.19 -17.44 -8.42
C PHE A 47 -2.70 -17.34 -8.72
N PHE A 48 -2.29 -16.16 -9.19
CA PHE A 48 -0.88 -15.83 -9.38
C PHE A 48 -0.35 -15.07 -8.17
N SER A 49 0.84 -15.45 -7.71
CA SER A 49 1.51 -14.79 -6.59
C SER A 49 2.96 -14.48 -6.95
N ASN A 50 3.35 -13.22 -6.78
CA ASN A 50 4.72 -12.76 -6.90
C ASN A 50 5.04 -11.72 -5.81
N PRO A 51 5.29 -12.16 -4.56
CA PRO A 51 5.62 -11.27 -3.44
C PRO A 51 6.86 -10.42 -3.67
N VAL A 52 7.85 -10.93 -4.42
CA VAL A 52 9.09 -10.21 -4.75
C VAL A 52 8.77 -8.98 -5.59
N LYS A 53 8.08 -9.17 -6.72
CA LYS A 53 7.69 -8.06 -7.60
C LYS A 53 6.69 -7.13 -6.93
N TYR A 54 5.79 -7.68 -6.13
CA TYR A 54 4.82 -6.90 -5.36
C TYR A 54 5.51 -5.93 -4.40
N LYS A 55 6.56 -6.38 -3.68
CA LYS A 55 7.38 -5.54 -2.79
C LYS A 55 8.03 -4.37 -3.54
N GLU A 56 8.67 -4.68 -4.67
CA GLU A 56 9.30 -3.66 -5.52
C GLU A 56 8.31 -2.58 -5.96
N LEU A 57 7.13 -3.00 -6.41
CA LEU A 57 6.10 -2.07 -6.88
C LEU A 57 5.55 -1.18 -5.76
N LEU A 58 5.32 -1.73 -4.57
CA LEU A 58 4.92 -0.93 -3.41
C LEU A 58 5.94 0.16 -3.09
N ILE A 59 7.24 -0.18 -3.06
CA ILE A 59 8.32 0.79 -2.80
C ILE A 59 8.34 1.87 -3.89
N GLN A 60 8.22 1.47 -5.16
CA GLN A 60 8.22 2.41 -6.30
C GLN A 60 7.03 3.37 -6.23
N LEU A 61 5.82 2.86 -6.02
CA LEU A 61 4.60 3.65 -5.92
C LEU A 61 4.63 4.57 -4.69
N PHE A 62 5.12 4.06 -3.56
CA PHE A 62 5.26 4.87 -2.35
C PHE A 62 6.18 6.06 -2.59
N ASN A 63 7.37 5.82 -3.16
CA ASN A 63 8.32 6.89 -3.46
C ASN A 63 7.80 7.87 -4.52
N PHE A 64 7.03 7.39 -5.51
CA PHE A 64 6.34 8.25 -6.47
C PHE A 64 5.35 9.20 -5.77
N HIS A 65 4.45 8.66 -4.95
CA HIS A 65 3.44 9.46 -4.24
C HIS A 65 4.05 10.39 -3.19
N LYS A 66 5.08 9.92 -2.47
CA LYS A 66 5.87 10.71 -1.53
C LYS A 66 6.44 11.95 -2.20
N SER A 67 7.15 11.78 -3.33
CA SER A 67 7.75 12.90 -4.05
C SER A 67 6.71 13.89 -4.56
N LYS A 68 5.54 13.40 -4.99
CA LYS A 68 4.45 14.27 -5.47
C LYS A 68 3.79 15.04 -4.34
N ALA A 69 3.52 14.40 -3.21
CA ALA A 69 2.95 15.04 -2.03
C ALA A 69 3.88 16.14 -1.48
N GLN A 70 5.18 15.85 -1.33
CA GLN A 70 6.18 16.83 -0.90
C GLN A 70 6.19 18.07 -1.81
N LYS A 71 6.24 17.87 -3.13
CA LYS A 71 6.23 18.97 -4.11
C LYS A 71 4.96 19.84 -4.04
N LEU A 72 3.80 19.21 -3.84
CA LEU A 72 2.54 19.95 -3.70
C LEU A 72 2.50 20.72 -2.38
N PHE A 73 2.94 20.09 -1.29
CA PHE A 73 2.94 20.70 0.04
C PHE A 73 3.89 21.91 0.14
N GLU A 74 5.06 21.81 -0.50
CA GLU A 74 6.06 22.90 -0.57
C GLU A 74 5.70 24.00 -1.58
N SER A 75 4.63 23.83 -2.36
CA SER A 75 4.24 24.82 -3.36
C SER A 75 3.63 26.07 -2.72
N ASN A 76 4.01 27.26 -3.23
CA ASN A 76 3.47 28.54 -2.76
C ASN A 76 1.96 28.69 -2.99
N ASP A 77 1.39 27.89 -3.90
CA ASP A 77 -0.01 27.98 -4.31
C ASP A 77 -0.91 26.98 -3.56
N LEU A 78 -0.38 26.16 -2.64
CA LEU A 78 -1.16 25.12 -1.95
C LEU A 78 -2.45 25.68 -1.32
N LEU A 79 -2.38 26.84 -0.67
CA LEU A 79 -3.51 27.43 0.05
C LEU A 79 -4.51 28.17 -0.87
N THR A 80 -4.10 28.49 -2.09
CA THR A 80 -4.90 29.28 -3.04
C THR A 80 -5.44 28.43 -4.19
N ASP A 81 -4.85 27.26 -4.45
CA ASP A 81 -5.26 26.31 -5.47
C ASP A 81 -5.98 25.09 -4.88
N ARG A 82 -7.31 25.06 -5.03
CA ARG A 82 -8.14 23.92 -4.62
C ARG A 82 -7.73 22.62 -5.30
N LYS A 83 -7.21 22.68 -6.52
CA LYS A 83 -6.74 21.50 -7.25
C LYS A 83 -5.49 20.93 -6.58
N ALA A 84 -4.54 21.79 -6.18
CA ALA A 84 -3.35 21.38 -5.46
C ALA A 84 -3.69 20.66 -4.14
N ILE A 85 -4.68 21.17 -3.38
CA ILE A 85 -5.18 20.50 -2.16
C ILE A 85 -5.80 19.14 -2.50
N SER A 86 -6.68 19.07 -3.50
CA SER A 86 -7.31 17.82 -3.88
C SER A 86 -6.30 16.77 -4.35
N ASP A 87 -5.28 17.17 -5.09
CA ASP A 87 -4.23 16.26 -5.55
C ASP A 87 -3.29 15.85 -4.41
N LEU A 88 -3.03 16.73 -3.44
CA LEU A 88 -2.29 16.37 -2.22
C LEU A 88 -3.03 15.30 -1.42
N ILE A 89 -4.35 15.47 -1.23
CA ILE A 89 -5.19 14.48 -0.54
C ILE A 89 -5.13 13.13 -1.25
N LYS A 90 -5.23 13.08 -2.59
CA LYS A 90 -5.12 11.82 -3.34
C LYS A 90 -3.78 11.12 -3.13
N HIS A 91 -2.69 11.88 -3.06
CA HIS A 91 -1.37 11.29 -2.79
C HIS A 91 -1.25 10.81 -1.35
N ASP A 92 -1.83 11.53 -0.39
CA ASP A 92 -1.89 11.08 1.00
C ASP A 92 -2.72 9.79 1.16
N MET A 93 -3.84 9.69 0.45
CA MET A 93 -4.66 8.47 0.37
C MET A 93 -3.86 7.27 -0.13
N ALA A 94 -3.14 7.45 -1.25
CA ALA A 94 -2.30 6.39 -1.80
C ALA A 94 -1.20 5.99 -0.82
N LEU A 95 -0.53 6.95 -0.18
CA LEU A 95 0.49 6.67 0.83
C LEU A 95 -0.07 5.88 2.02
N ASP A 96 -1.26 6.25 2.50
CA ASP A 96 -1.91 5.55 3.62
C ASP A 96 -2.24 4.09 3.25
N HIS A 97 -2.80 3.88 2.07
CA HIS A 97 -3.11 2.53 1.58
C HIS A 97 -1.85 1.68 1.40
N LEU A 98 -0.79 2.25 0.83
CA LEU A 98 0.50 1.58 0.62
C LEU A 98 1.16 1.20 1.96
N VAL A 99 1.15 2.12 2.94
CA VAL A 99 1.68 1.85 4.28
C VAL A 99 0.86 0.78 4.98
N SER A 100 -0.47 0.86 4.91
CA SER A 100 -1.36 -0.15 5.49
C SER A 100 -1.10 -1.54 4.89
N THR A 101 -0.95 -1.61 3.56
CA THR A 101 -0.61 -2.85 2.85
C THR A 101 0.76 -3.39 3.24
N TRP A 102 1.76 -2.51 3.41
CA TRP A 102 3.11 -2.89 3.80
C TRP A 102 3.18 -3.50 5.20
N VAL A 103 2.53 -2.88 6.18
CA VAL A 103 2.59 -3.29 7.59
C VAL A 103 1.57 -4.36 7.96
N SER A 104 0.67 -4.72 7.04
CA SER A 104 -0.37 -5.73 7.30
C SER A 104 0.22 -7.12 7.52
N THR A 105 -0.17 -7.73 8.63
CA THR A 105 0.16 -9.12 8.99
C THR A 105 -0.90 -10.12 8.53
N GLU A 106 -1.95 -9.64 7.84
CA GLU A 106 -3.13 -10.44 7.45
C GLU A 106 -3.05 -10.91 5.99
N LYS A 107 -1.94 -10.63 5.29
CA LYS A 107 -1.74 -11.00 3.88
C LYS A 107 -1.48 -12.50 3.72
N THR A 108 -2.16 -13.09 2.74
CA THR A 108 -2.02 -14.49 2.31
C THR A 108 -1.37 -14.56 0.92
N LEU A 109 -0.93 -15.75 0.49
CA LEU A 109 -0.20 -15.90 -0.78
C LEU A 109 -0.97 -15.40 -2.01
N ASP A 110 -2.30 -15.45 -1.99
CA ASP A 110 -3.19 -14.92 -3.03
C ASP A 110 -3.23 -13.38 -3.11
N SER A 111 -2.67 -12.69 -2.12
CA SER A 111 -2.69 -11.22 -2.05
C SER A 111 -1.62 -10.55 -2.92
N PHE A 112 -0.67 -11.32 -3.48
CA PHE A 112 0.55 -10.77 -4.08
C PHE A 112 0.57 -10.81 -5.61
N ASP A 113 -0.55 -10.51 -6.27
CA ASP A 113 -0.57 -10.29 -7.72
C ASP A 113 -0.09 -8.86 -8.04
N PRO A 114 1.05 -8.68 -8.74
CA PRO A 114 1.58 -7.36 -9.11
C PRO A 114 0.58 -6.48 -9.89
N ASN A 115 -0.35 -7.08 -10.64
CA ASN A 115 -1.34 -6.34 -11.43
C ASN A 115 -2.42 -5.68 -10.55
N THR A 116 -2.47 -6.03 -9.26
CA THR A 116 -3.46 -5.52 -8.31
C THR A 116 -2.91 -4.41 -7.42
N VAL A 117 -1.60 -4.13 -7.44
CA VAL A 117 -0.98 -3.15 -6.54
C VAL A 117 -1.56 -1.74 -6.73
N GLU A 118 -1.81 -1.34 -7.98
CA GLU A 118 -2.40 -0.04 -8.28
C GLU A 118 -3.93 -0.03 -8.12
N ARG A 119 -4.54 -1.21 -7.96
CA ARG A 119 -5.99 -1.33 -7.78
C ARG A 119 -6.32 -0.85 -6.38
N ASP A 120 -7.22 0.11 -6.28
CA ASP A 120 -7.83 0.57 -5.04
C ASP A 120 -6.93 1.40 -4.09
N ILE A 121 -5.76 1.88 -4.53
CA ILE A 121 -4.94 2.84 -3.73
C ILE A 121 -5.59 4.23 -3.60
N PHE A 122 -6.60 4.52 -4.43
CA PHE A 122 -7.38 5.75 -4.40
C PHE A 122 -8.81 5.47 -3.94
N ASP A 123 -8.98 4.93 -2.75
CA ASP A 123 -10.29 4.68 -2.15
C ASP A 123 -10.63 5.74 -1.08
N PRO A 124 -11.55 6.69 -1.38
CA PRO A 124 -11.97 7.69 -0.41
C PRO A 124 -12.73 7.10 0.77
N GLU A 125 -13.51 6.03 0.56
CA GLU A 125 -14.29 5.40 1.63
C GLU A 125 -13.36 4.78 2.65
N TRP A 126 -12.30 4.10 2.19
CA TRP A 126 -11.23 3.60 3.03
C TRP A 126 -10.51 4.71 3.81
N TYR A 127 -10.07 5.76 3.12
CA TYR A 127 -9.26 6.81 3.72
C TYR A 127 -10.02 7.64 4.77
N PHE A 128 -11.29 7.95 4.50
CA PHE A 128 -12.16 8.71 5.40
C PHE A 128 -12.92 7.83 6.40
N SER A 129 -12.69 6.51 6.37
CA SER A 129 -13.30 5.58 7.31
C SER A 129 -12.71 5.73 8.71
N ASN A 130 -13.60 5.71 9.71
CA ASN A 130 -13.23 5.63 11.12
C ASN A 130 -13.01 4.18 11.60
N ASP A 131 -13.00 3.21 10.69
CA ASP A 131 -12.79 1.80 11.04
C ASP A 131 -11.30 1.54 11.31
N ASP A 132 -10.99 1.04 12.51
CA ASP A 132 -9.63 0.67 12.93
C ASP A 132 -9.01 -0.41 12.04
N PHE A 133 -9.82 -1.23 11.36
CA PHE A 133 -9.34 -2.22 10.38
C PHE A 133 -8.78 -1.57 9.10
N ASN A 134 -9.31 -0.42 8.72
CA ASN A 134 -8.96 0.28 7.48
C ASN A 134 -7.86 1.33 7.70
N GLN A 135 -7.40 1.51 8.92
CA GLN A 135 -6.34 2.47 9.22
C GLN A 135 -4.96 1.80 9.14
N SER A 136 -3.98 2.53 8.60
CA SER A 136 -2.58 2.15 8.72
C SER A 136 -2.23 2.07 10.22
N LYS A 137 -2.28 0.87 10.81
CA LYS A 137 -2.16 0.63 12.26
C LYS A 137 -0.92 1.37 12.81
N GLY A 138 -1.15 2.46 13.54
CA GLY A 138 -0.10 3.31 14.14
C GLY A 138 0.43 4.47 13.28
N TYR A 139 0.08 4.55 11.99
CA TYR A 139 0.52 5.59 11.06
C TYR A 139 -0.60 6.52 10.58
N SER A 140 -1.88 6.23 10.86
CA SER A 140 -3.01 7.09 10.47
C SER A 140 -2.92 8.52 11.04
N LYS A 141 -2.28 8.69 12.20
CA LYS A 141 -1.95 10.00 12.79
C LYS A 141 -1.02 10.87 11.95
N LEU A 142 -0.41 10.31 10.90
CA LEU A 142 0.48 11.00 9.95
C LEU A 142 -0.25 11.38 8.65
N ARG A 143 -1.52 11.01 8.49
CA ARG A 143 -2.32 11.45 7.35
C ARG A 143 -2.40 12.98 7.33
N PHE A 144 -2.48 13.55 6.14
CA PHE A 144 -2.66 14.99 5.95
C PHE A 144 -3.97 15.49 6.56
N ILE A 145 -5.07 14.74 6.37
CA ILE A 145 -6.36 15.04 7.00
C ILE A 145 -6.51 14.19 8.27
N GLN A 146 -6.74 14.87 9.38
CA GLN A 146 -7.04 14.29 10.70
C GLN A 146 -8.51 14.58 11.06
N PHE A 147 -9.20 13.63 11.69
CA PHE A 147 -10.60 13.76 12.16
C PHE A 147 -10.70 13.70 13.68
#